data_AF-A0A7S3I8A1-F1
#
_entry.id   AF-A0A7S3I8A1-F1
#
_cell.length_a   1.000
_cell.length_b   1.000
_cell.length_c   1.000
_cell.angle_alpha   90.00
_cell.angle_beta   90.00
_cell.angle_gamma   90.00
#
_symmetry.space_group_name_H-M   'P 1'
#
loop_
_entity.id
_entity.type
_entity.pdbx_description
1 polymer ?
#
loop_
_entity_poly.entity_id
_entity_poly.type
_entity_poly.pdbx_seq_one_letter_code
_entity_poly.pdbx_strand_id
1 'polypeptide(L)'
;MAELNQRAQIYNENDSEIKSMNAHSAQSGKRNAARFTHNVFSDMTKAEFSTHLGLQPKEPLSRVLNMNLSSGEHVRRTGKSPRGTRDKGRGLVADANIVDHVKDGYMYPVKQ
;
A
#
# COMPACT_ATOMS: atom_id res chain seq x y z
N MET A 1 39.70 2.37 11.71
CA MET A 1 40.05 2.47 10.27
C MET A 1 39.27 1.47 9.40
N ALA A 2 39.14 0.19 9.78
CA ALA A 2 38.41 -0.80 8.98
C ALA A 2 36.90 -0.48 8.80
N GLU A 3 36.22 -0.06 9.87
CA GLU A 3 34.78 0.23 9.85
C GLU A 3 34.42 1.41 8.93
N LEU A 4 35.19 2.50 8.99
CA LEU A 4 34.94 3.68 8.15
C LEU A 4 35.09 3.35 6.66
N ASN A 5 36.04 2.49 6.31
CA ASN A 5 36.20 2.02 4.93
C ASN A 5 35.04 1.13 4.48
N GLN A 6 34.53 0.26 5.35
CA GLN A 6 33.35 -0.57 5.06
C GLN A 6 32.10 0.29 4.88
N ARG A 7 31.86 1.27 5.77
CA ARG A 7 30.75 2.22 5.66
C ARG A 7 30.83 3.05 4.37
N ALA A 8 32.03 3.47 3.98
CA ALA A 8 32.25 4.17 2.71
C ALA A 8 31.95 3.28 1.49
N GLN A 9 32.30 1.99 1.53
CA GLN A 9 31.94 1.03 0.48
C GLN A 9 30.41 0.90 0.35
N ILE A 10 29.71 0.67 1.46
CA ILE A 10 28.25 0.56 1.49
C ILE A 10 27.59 1.83 0.95
N TYR A 11 28.10 3.00 1.34
CA TYR A 11 27.60 4.29 0.85
C TYR A 11 27.70 4.40 -0.67
N ASN A 12 28.85 4.02 -1.24
CA ASN A 12 29.06 4.06 -2.69
C ASN A 12 28.18 3.03 -3.44
N GLU A 13 27.97 1.84 -2.86
CA GLU A 13 27.03 0.85 -3.39
C GLU A 13 25.61 1.42 -3.41
N ASN A 14 25.16 2.01 -2.31
CA ASN A 14 23.84 2.64 -2.21
C ASN A 14 23.69 3.85 -3.16
N ASP A 15 24.74 4.64 -3.40
CA ASP A 15 24.75 5.71 -4.41
C ASP A 15 24.50 5.17 -5.82
N SER A 16 25.14 4.05 -6.17
CA SER A 16 24.94 3.39 -7.44
C SER A 16 23.49 2.88 -7.60
N GLU A 17 22.90 2.34 -6.52
CA GLU A 17 21.50 1.90 -6.50
C GLU A 17 20.55 3.09 -6.68
N ILE A 18 20.76 4.20 -5.94
CA ILE A 18 19.99 5.44 -6.07
C ILE A 18 20.01 5.98 -7.50
N LYS A 19 21.19 6.00 -8.14
CA LYS A 19 21.33 6.44 -9.54
C LYS A 19 20.50 5.58 -10.49
N SER A 20 20.55 4.25 -10.34
CA SER A 20 19.78 3.34 -11.18
C SER A 20 18.26 3.49 -10.99
N MET A 21 17.80 3.66 -9.75
CA MET A 21 16.38 3.90 -9.45
C MET A 21 15.90 5.23 -10.03
N ASN A 22 16.71 6.29 -9.92
CA ASN A 22 16.38 7.59 -10.50
C ASN A 22 16.33 7.55 -12.03
N ALA A 23 17.24 6.80 -12.67
CA ALA A 23 17.19 6.58 -14.11
C ALA A 23 15.89 5.85 -14.53
N HIS A 24 15.51 4.81 -13.77
CA HIS A 24 14.27 4.08 -14.02
C HIS A 24 13.02 4.96 -13.81
N SER A 25 13.00 5.76 -12.74
CA SER A 25 11.94 6.75 -12.49
C SER A 25 11.83 7.77 -13.61
N ALA A 26 12.96 8.30 -14.11
CA ALA A 26 12.98 9.24 -15.22
C ALA A 26 12.44 8.62 -16.51
N GLN A 27 12.78 7.35 -16.78
CA GLN A 27 12.27 6.60 -17.93
C GLN A 27 10.75 6.36 -17.88
N SER A 28 10.14 6.35 -16.69
CA SER A 28 8.70 6.09 -16.54
C SER A 28 7.80 7.15 -17.21
N GLY A 29 8.31 8.34 -17.52
CA GLY A 29 7.55 9.43 -18.13
C GLY A 29 6.44 10.03 -17.26
N LYS A 30 6.29 9.58 -16.00
CA LYS A 30 5.31 10.10 -15.05
C LYS A 30 5.76 11.47 -14.53
N ARG A 31 4.84 12.44 -14.51
CA ARG A 31 5.10 13.79 -13.99
C ARG A 31 5.54 13.79 -12.50
N ASN A 32 5.10 12.78 -11.75
CA ASN A 32 5.38 12.60 -10.32
C ASN A 32 6.25 11.36 -10.03
N ALA A 33 7.20 11.04 -10.92
CA ALA A 33 8.11 9.93 -10.70
C ALA A 33 8.93 10.11 -9.40
N ALA A 34 9.19 9.01 -8.70
CA ALA A 34 9.93 9.02 -7.44
C ALA A 34 11.38 9.46 -7.66
N ARG A 35 11.91 10.27 -6.74
CA ARG A 35 13.33 10.69 -6.73
C ARG A 35 13.95 10.27 -5.41
N PHE A 36 15.09 9.60 -5.51
CA PHE A 36 15.82 9.04 -4.39
C PHE A 36 17.11 9.85 -4.16
N THR A 37 17.46 10.06 -2.90
CA THR A 37 18.66 10.78 -2.46
C THR A 37 19.25 10.11 -1.23
N HIS A 38 20.50 10.44 -0.91
CA HIS A 38 21.12 10.00 0.33
C HIS A 38 20.47 10.60 1.58
N ASN A 39 20.62 9.87 2.68
CA ASN A 39 20.15 10.20 4.01
C ASN A 39 21.09 9.58 5.07
N VAL A 40 20.71 9.70 6.34
CA VAL A 40 21.48 9.18 7.49
C VAL A 40 21.65 7.65 7.49
N PHE A 41 20.85 6.92 6.71
CA PHE A 41 20.89 5.46 6.62
C PHE A 41 21.64 4.97 5.37
N SER A 42 22.24 5.87 4.61
CA SER A 42 22.91 5.53 3.35
C SER A 42 24.19 4.73 3.52
N ASP A 43 24.74 4.68 4.72
CA ASP A 43 25.89 3.85 5.10
C ASP A 43 25.47 2.51 5.73
N MET A 44 24.16 2.21 5.77
CA MET A 44 23.62 0.95 6.27
C MET A 44 23.32 -0.02 5.15
N THR A 45 23.50 -1.30 5.44
CA THR A 45 22.98 -2.38 4.58
C THR A 45 21.45 -2.50 4.73
N LYS A 46 20.79 -3.15 3.76
CA LYS A 46 19.33 -3.39 3.81
C LYS A 46 18.89 -4.16 5.06
N ALA A 47 19.71 -5.08 5.55
CA ALA A 47 19.44 -5.85 6.76
C ALA A 47 19.55 -5.00 8.03
N GLU A 48 20.61 -4.18 8.13
CA GLU A 48 20.77 -3.23 9.23
C GLU A 48 19.62 -2.22 9.26
N PHE A 49 19.27 -1.66 8.09
CA PHE A 49 18.15 -0.72 7.97
C PHE A 49 16.82 -1.34 8.38
N SER A 50 16.55 -2.59 7.97
CA SER A 50 15.34 -3.31 8.36
C SER A 50 15.28 -3.52 9.87
N THR A 51 16.41 -3.92 10.47
CA THR A 51 16.52 -4.11 11.92
C THR A 51 16.33 -2.79 12.66
N HIS A 52 16.94 -1.70 12.17
CA HIS A 52 16.82 -0.36 12.75
C HIS A 52 15.38 0.17 12.73
N LEU A 53 14.62 -0.13 11.68
CA LEU A 53 13.20 0.23 11.58
C LEU A 53 12.26 -0.73 12.32
N GLY A 54 12.79 -1.78 12.97
CA GLY A 54 11.98 -2.83 13.57
C GLY A 54 11.13 -3.59 12.54
N LEU A 55 11.52 -3.55 11.27
CA LEU A 55 10.88 -4.30 10.19
C LEU A 55 11.26 -5.76 10.37
N GLN A 56 10.37 -6.51 11.02
CA GLN A 56 10.48 -7.96 11.10
C GLN A 56 10.51 -8.55 9.69
N PRO A 57 11.37 -9.55 9.41
CA PRO A 57 11.31 -10.28 8.16
C PRO A 57 9.88 -10.77 7.94
N LYS A 58 9.32 -10.42 6.78
CA LYS A 58 7.93 -10.67 6.44
C LYS A 58 7.74 -12.17 6.27
N GLU A 59 7.39 -12.87 7.35
CA GLU A 59 6.80 -14.20 7.24
C GLU A 59 5.49 -14.05 6.45
N PRO A 60 5.41 -14.58 5.22
CA PRO A 60 4.29 -14.29 4.31
C PRO A 60 2.93 -14.75 4.88
N LEU A 61 2.95 -15.70 5.81
CA LEU A 61 1.76 -16.33 6.38
C LEU A 61 1.20 -15.63 7.64
N SER A 62 1.99 -14.83 8.35
CA SER A 62 1.58 -14.29 9.65
C SER A 62 0.66 -13.06 9.57
N ARG A 63 0.63 -12.37 8.43
CA ARG A 63 -0.19 -11.16 8.25
C ARG A 63 -1.63 -11.45 7.82
N VAL A 64 -1.90 -12.62 7.23
CA VAL A 64 -3.25 -13.01 6.79
C VAL A 64 -4.15 -13.38 7.97
N LEU A 65 -3.59 -13.87 9.08
CA LEU A 65 -4.36 -14.31 10.25
C LEU A 65 -4.91 -13.15 11.10
N ASN A 66 -4.31 -11.96 11.04
CA ASN A 66 -4.70 -10.81 11.87
C ASN A 66 -5.45 -9.72 11.11
N MET A 67 -5.65 -9.87 9.79
CA MET A 67 -6.74 -9.16 9.14
C MET A 67 -8.02 -9.88 9.53
N ASN A 68 -8.69 -9.36 10.57
CA ASN A 68 -10.11 -9.59 10.73
C ASN A 68 -10.79 -9.11 9.44
N LEU A 69 -10.92 -9.99 8.45
CA LEU A 69 -12.06 -9.93 7.55
C LEU A 69 -13.26 -10.01 8.48
N SER A 70 -13.84 -8.88 8.84
CA SER A 70 -15.13 -8.85 9.53
C SER A 70 -16.13 -9.46 8.55
N SER A 71 -16.24 -10.79 8.60
CA SER A 71 -17.35 -11.54 8.06
C SER A 71 -18.59 -10.91 8.69
N GLY A 72 -19.43 -10.36 7.83
CA GLY A 72 -20.57 -9.55 8.23
C GLY A 72 -21.54 -10.36 9.08
N GLU A 73 -21.44 -10.22 10.39
CA GLU A 73 -22.50 -10.63 11.30
C GLU A 73 -23.45 -9.46 11.46
N HIS A 74 -24.33 -9.29 10.47
CA HIS A 74 -25.47 -8.39 10.57
C HIS A 74 -26.45 -8.94 11.62
N VAL A 75 -26.25 -8.53 12.87
CA VAL A 75 -27.22 -8.71 13.95
C VAL A 75 -28.52 -8.03 13.51
N ARG A 76 -29.52 -8.84 13.13
CA ARG A 76 -30.87 -8.39 12.79
C ARG A 76 -31.56 -7.88 14.07
N ARG A 77 -31.32 -6.62 14.43
CA ARG A 77 -32.18 -5.93 15.39
C ARG A 77 -33.50 -5.61 14.71
N THR A 78 -34.54 -6.36 15.05
CA THR A 78 -35.93 -6.06 14.74
C THR A 78 -36.36 -4.80 15.49
N GLY A 79 -35.94 -3.65 14.99
CA GLY A 79 -36.35 -2.32 15.46
C GLY A 79 -37.26 -1.69 14.43
N LYS A 80 -38.57 -1.79 14.66
CA LYS A 80 -39.63 -1.13 13.91
C LYS A 80 -39.44 0.39 14.00
N SER A 81 -38.91 1.03 12.95
CA SER A 81 -38.97 2.49 12.78
C SER A 81 -40.19 2.86 11.92
N PRO A 82 -41.17 3.59 12.47
CA PRO A 82 -42.30 4.10 11.69
C PRO A 82 -41.92 5.45 11.07
N ARG A 83 -42.30 5.62 9.79
CA ARG A 83 -42.30 6.87 9.00
C ARG A 83 -41.01 7.20 8.24
N GLY A 84 -40.94 6.64 7.04
CA GLY A 84 -40.98 7.48 5.84
C GLY A 84 -39.66 8.10 5.40
N THR A 85 -38.85 7.33 4.68
CA THR A 85 -38.01 7.83 3.60
C THR A 85 -37.78 6.71 2.59
N ARG A 86 -37.77 7.08 1.32
CA ARG A 86 -37.81 6.19 0.15
C ARG A 86 -36.49 5.44 -0.03
N ASP A 87 -36.29 4.35 0.69
CA ASP A 87 -35.28 3.36 0.30
C ASP A 87 -35.87 2.43 -0.77
N LYS A 88 -35.94 2.93 -2.00
CA LYS A 88 -35.85 2.04 -3.17
C LYS A 88 -34.40 1.58 -3.28
N GLY A 89 -33.97 0.74 -2.34
CA GLY A 89 -32.79 -0.09 -2.51
C GLY A 89 -32.97 -0.86 -3.81
N ARG A 90 -32.06 -0.65 -4.76
CA ARG A 90 -32.05 -1.42 -6.02
C ARG A 90 -31.91 -2.87 -5.62
N GLY A 91 -32.96 -3.67 -5.85
CA GLY A 91 -32.92 -5.11 -5.59
C GLY A 91 -31.74 -5.68 -6.34
N LEU A 92 -30.74 -6.15 -5.60
CA LEU A 92 -29.63 -6.90 -6.18
C LEU A 92 -30.24 -8.21 -6.68
N VAL A 93 -30.36 -8.34 -8.00
CA VAL A 93 -30.75 -9.59 -8.67
C VAL A 93 -29.72 -10.63 -8.22
N ALA A 94 -30.19 -11.79 -7.77
CA ALA A 94 -29.36 -12.83 -7.13
C ALA A 94 -28.16 -13.28 -7.99
N ASP A 95 -28.22 -13.02 -9.30
CA ASP A 95 -27.21 -13.42 -10.29
C ASP A 95 -26.37 -12.23 -10.82
N ALA A 96 -26.36 -11.09 -10.12
CA ALA A 96 -25.56 -9.94 -10.52
C ALA A 96 -24.06 -10.22 -10.32
N ASN A 97 -23.33 -10.38 -11.44
CA ASN A 97 -21.88 -10.43 -11.41
C ASN A 97 -21.31 -9.13 -10.82
N ILE A 98 -20.42 -9.27 -9.84
CA ILE A 98 -19.71 -8.15 -9.23
C ILE A 98 -18.77 -7.56 -10.29
N VAL A 99 -19.14 -6.41 -10.85
CA VAL A 99 -18.26 -5.64 -11.74
C VAL A 99 -17.46 -4.66 -10.88
N ASP A 100 -16.17 -4.93 -10.72
CA ASP A 100 -15.25 -4.06 -9.99
C ASP A 100 -14.82 -2.88 -10.87
N HIS A 101 -15.56 -1.78 -10.79
CA HIS A 101 -15.25 -0.56 -11.51
C HIS A 101 -13.97 0.16 -11.01
N VAL A 102 -13.34 -0.30 -9.92
CA VAL A 102 -12.05 0.23 -9.46
C VAL A 102 -10.91 -0.23 -10.37
N LYS A 103 -11.03 -1.40 -11.01
CA LYS A 103 -10.05 -1.87 -12.01
C LYS A 103 -10.14 -1.13 -13.35
N ASP A 104 -11.32 -0.68 -13.74
CA ASP A 104 -11.54 0.00 -15.03
C ASP A 104 -11.35 1.51 -14.96
N GLY A 105 -11.18 2.09 -13.76
CA GLY A 105 -10.73 3.47 -13.57
C GLY A 105 -11.76 4.56 -13.93
N TYR A 106 -12.99 4.22 -14.30
CA TYR A 106 -14.05 5.20 -14.59
C TYR A 106 -14.99 5.40 -13.39
N MET A 107 -14.63 6.32 -12.47
CA MET A 107 -15.59 6.88 -11.50
C MET A 107 -16.11 8.22 -12.01
N TYR A 108 -17.37 8.28 -12.46
CA TYR A 108 -18.02 9.55 -12.79
C TYR A 108 -18.31 10.36 -11.50
N PRO A 109 -18.23 11.70 -11.55
CA PRO A 109 -18.57 12.52 -10.39
C PRO A 109 -20.04 12.37 -10.02
N VAL A 110 -20.31 12.04 -8.75
CA VAL A 110 -21.65 12.11 -8.18
C VAL A 110 -21.94 13.57 -7.87
N LYS A 111 -23.05 14.10 -8.41
CA LYS A 111 -23.46 15.50 -8.20
C LYS A 111 -23.56 15.78 -6.69
N GLN A 112 -23.00 16.92 -6.27
CA GLN A 112 -23.25 17.50 -4.94
C GLN A 112 -24.66 18.07 -4.86
#